data_AF-A0A970EZR4-F1
#
_entry.id   AF-A0A970EZR4-F1
#
_cell.length_a   1.000
_cell.length_b   1.000
_cell.length_c   1.000
_cell.angle_alpha   90.00
_cell.angle_beta   90.00
_cell.angle_gamma   90.00
#
_symmetry.space_group_name_H-M   'P 1'
#
loop_
_entity.id
_entity.type
_entity.pdbx_description
1 polymer ?
#
loop_
_entity_poly.entity_id
_entity_poly.type
_entity_poly.pdbx_seq_one_letter_code
_entity_poly.pdbx_strand_id
1 'polypeptide(L)'
;MFKNIGWTLGNACPCNCNHCYSMQVREKGQDLTEEIVDRVVDQIVKLGSETVNFGGNEPIYTNGLDVKKTLLPYIINKLTEKNIKVGLTSSGLSVINLEKYFKDEFLKLNDIDISIDSPIAEEHNNNRAKAVFTLAIKALELCNKYNIDRSIVMCAMNWNFTVDRIKALCDLAEKYNANIRINLLKPTDKKHLELMPSLEQLKEGFDYLITRCKTLDMSDPILAAFYNNDKVQGCSCGISSLRINSITPDGKIPVSPCVYMHHFQVGDLLTDDVLDIINDEKFKKFHYRKNNYDKIKGCENCNQASVCRGGCAASAYWYNYHQNGESNMLCKDPYCVINQFEKSVNPEFKEVKNLVHQNYLCTWIGEVKKN
;
A
#
# COMPACT_ATOMS: atom_id res chain seq x y z
N MET A 1 2.47 -11.22 15.91
CA MET A 1 3.54 -11.56 14.95
C MET A 1 3.27 -10.76 13.69
N PHE A 2 4.26 -10.01 13.21
CA PHE A 2 4.15 -9.13 12.04
C PHE A 2 4.49 -9.94 10.79
N LYS A 3 3.46 -10.43 10.09
CA LYS A 3 3.63 -11.33 8.94
C LYS A 3 4.01 -10.58 7.66
N ASN A 4 3.52 -9.35 7.49
CA ASN A 4 3.66 -8.59 6.26
C ASN A 4 4.42 -7.29 6.51
N ILE A 5 5.58 -7.14 5.88
CA ILE A 5 6.44 -5.98 6.06
C ILE A 5 6.43 -5.13 4.81
N GLY A 6 6.31 -3.82 4.97
CA GLY A 6 6.67 -2.87 3.93
C GLY A 6 8.08 -2.38 4.17
N TRP A 7 8.87 -2.23 3.11
CA TRP A 7 10.16 -1.57 3.20
C TRP A 7 10.23 -0.43 2.18
N THR A 8 10.36 0.80 2.68
CA THR A 8 10.68 1.96 1.84
C THR A 8 12.16 1.89 1.47
N LEU A 9 12.46 1.67 0.20
CA LEU A 9 13.84 1.60 -0.30
C LEU A 9 14.27 2.92 -0.95
N GLY A 10 15.46 3.38 -0.54
CA GLY A 10 16.05 4.64 -0.99
C GLY A 10 15.19 5.87 -0.68
N ASN A 11 15.68 7.05 -1.08
CA ASN A 11 14.96 8.32 -0.92
C ASN A 11 14.59 8.95 -2.28
N ALA A 12 15.05 8.36 -3.39
CA ALA A 12 14.87 8.90 -4.73
C ALA A 12 13.65 8.32 -5.44
N CYS A 13 12.87 9.18 -6.09
CA CYS A 13 11.80 8.81 -6.99
C CYS A 13 11.68 9.87 -8.09
N PRO A 14 11.67 9.49 -9.37
CA PRO A 14 11.59 10.47 -10.46
C PRO A 14 10.17 11.00 -10.70
N CYS A 15 9.15 10.43 -10.05
CA CYS A 15 7.77 10.91 -10.13
C CYS A 15 7.49 11.94 -9.04
N ASN A 16 6.68 12.96 -9.34
CA ASN A 16 6.27 14.00 -8.39
C ASN A 16 4.75 13.97 -8.16
N CYS A 17 4.21 12.81 -7.79
CA CYS A 17 2.77 12.59 -7.83
C CYS A 17 2.00 13.50 -6.86
N ASN A 18 0.84 14.03 -7.29
CA ASN A 18 0.05 14.97 -6.48
C ASN A 18 -0.50 14.37 -5.18
N HIS A 19 -0.66 13.05 -5.13
CA HIS A 19 -1.22 12.27 -4.02
C HIS A 19 -0.14 11.50 -3.22
N CYS A 20 1.14 11.77 -3.48
CA CYS A 20 2.23 10.94 -2.98
C CYS A 20 2.37 11.06 -1.45
N TYR A 21 2.12 9.96 -0.75
CA TYR A 21 2.30 9.93 0.71
C TYR A 21 3.76 10.00 1.16
N SER A 22 4.72 9.63 0.30
CA SER A 22 6.14 9.60 0.69
C SER A 22 6.86 10.91 0.41
N MET A 23 6.20 11.90 -0.21
CA MET A 23 6.85 13.12 -0.68
C MET A 23 7.65 13.83 0.41
N GLN A 24 7.06 13.97 1.59
CA GLN A 24 7.65 14.69 2.73
C GLN A 24 8.85 13.94 3.36
N VAL A 25 9.05 12.66 3.03
CA VAL A 25 10.12 11.81 3.58
C VAL A 25 11.15 11.38 2.51
N ARG A 26 11.15 12.05 1.34
CA ARG A 26 12.12 11.86 0.25
C ARG A 26 13.42 12.65 0.42
N GLU A 27 13.64 13.24 1.58
CA GLU A 27 14.91 13.88 1.88
C GLU A 27 16.04 12.86 1.73
N LYS A 28 17.13 13.26 1.05
CA LYS A 28 18.22 12.34 0.73
C LYS A 28 18.86 11.84 2.03
N GLY A 29 18.74 10.54 2.27
CA GLY A 29 19.43 9.83 3.34
C GLY A 29 20.85 9.42 2.95
N GLN A 30 21.46 8.62 3.81
CA GLN A 30 22.72 7.95 3.49
C GLN A 30 22.50 6.84 2.43
N ASP A 31 23.57 6.41 1.78
CA ASP A 31 23.51 5.27 0.86
C ASP A 31 23.40 3.96 1.65
N LEU A 32 22.58 3.01 1.20
CA LEU A 32 22.54 1.68 1.81
C LEU A 32 23.86 0.94 1.54
N THR A 33 24.32 0.17 2.51
CA THR A 33 25.42 -0.79 2.38
C THR A 33 24.89 -2.21 2.54
N GLU A 34 25.67 -3.21 2.12
CA GLU A 34 25.32 -4.62 2.36
C GLU A 34 25.16 -4.93 3.85
N GLU A 35 25.99 -4.36 4.72
CA GLU A 35 25.91 -4.54 6.18
C GLU A 35 24.58 -4.01 6.74
N ILE A 36 24.13 -2.85 6.26
CA ILE A 36 22.82 -2.28 6.62
C ILE A 36 21.70 -3.22 6.15
N VAL A 37 21.78 -3.71 4.91
CA VAL A 37 20.78 -4.63 4.36
C VAL A 37 20.71 -5.90 5.19
N ASP A 38 21.85 -6.52 5.49
CA ASP A 38 21.94 -7.75 6.27
C ASP A 38 21.34 -7.55 7.67
N ARG A 39 21.68 -6.45 8.34
CA ARG A 39 21.09 -6.09 9.64
C ARG A 39 19.56 -6.00 9.55
N VAL A 40 19.03 -5.29 8.56
CA VAL A 40 17.57 -5.13 8.42
C VAL A 40 16.89 -6.47 8.10
N VAL A 41 17.49 -7.30 7.24
CA VAL A 41 16.96 -8.64 6.91
C VAL A 41 16.93 -9.53 8.16
N ASP A 42 17.96 -9.52 8.99
CA ASP A 42 17.98 -10.26 10.25
C ASP A 42 16.85 -9.83 11.20
N GLN A 43 16.56 -8.53 11.27
CA GLN A 43 15.42 -8.02 12.03
C GLN A 43 14.08 -8.49 11.45
N ILE A 44 13.92 -8.47 10.12
CA ILE A 44 12.70 -8.99 9.44
C ILE A 44 12.49 -10.48 9.74
N VAL A 45 13.56 -11.28 9.72
CA VAL A 45 13.52 -12.71 10.07
C VAL A 45 13.14 -12.89 11.53
N LYS A 46 13.70 -12.08 12.45
CA LYS A 46 13.39 -12.13 13.88
C LYS A 46 11.90 -11.86 14.19
N LEU A 47 11.24 -11.03 13.39
CA LEU A 47 9.80 -10.79 13.49
C LEU A 47 8.94 -12.01 13.09
N GLY A 48 9.54 -13.02 12.43
CA GLY A 48 8.82 -14.15 11.84
C GLY A 48 8.00 -13.74 10.61
N SER A 49 8.51 -12.76 9.85
CA SER A 49 7.80 -12.20 8.69
C SER A 49 7.76 -13.21 7.53
N GLU A 50 6.62 -13.27 6.84
CA GLU A 50 6.41 -14.18 5.70
C GLU A 50 6.60 -13.43 4.37
N THR A 51 6.33 -12.12 4.35
CA THR A 51 6.36 -11.31 3.13
C THR A 51 7.01 -9.94 3.36
N VAL A 52 7.66 -9.42 2.32
CA VAL A 52 8.18 -8.05 2.25
C VAL A 52 7.75 -7.42 0.93
N ASN A 53 7.06 -6.27 1.00
CA ASN A 53 6.78 -5.43 -0.17
C ASN A 53 7.71 -4.23 -0.22
N PHE A 54 8.39 -4.04 -1.35
CA PHE A 54 9.17 -2.84 -1.63
C PHE A 54 8.32 -1.73 -2.24
N GLY A 55 8.48 -0.51 -1.74
CA GLY A 55 7.81 0.64 -2.33
C GLY A 55 8.16 1.95 -1.62
N GLY A 56 7.17 2.85 -1.50
CA GLY A 56 7.37 4.18 -0.89
C GLY A 56 7.98 5.16 -1.87
N ASN A 57 9.22 4.92 -2.26
CA ASN A 57 9.87 5.60 -3.37
C ASN A 57 9.90 4.66 -4.58
N GLU A 58 10.77 4.90 -5.57
CA GLU A 58 10.92 3.98 -6.69
C GLU A 58 12.06 2.98 -6.37
N PRO A 59 11.76 1.70 -6.09
CA PRO A 59 12.71 0.82 -5.38
C PRO A 59 14.06 0.58 -6.05
N ILE A 60 14.17 0.68 -7.37
CA ILE A 60 15.45 0.53 -8.09
C ILE A 60 16.48 1.59 -7.66
N TYR A 61 16.04 2.72 -7.12
CA TYR A 61 16.91 3.83 -6.71
C TYR A 61 17.27 3.78 -5.22
N THR A 62 17.77 2.64 -4.74
CA THR A 62 18.15 2.47 -3.33
C THR A 62 19.19 3.50 -2.89
N ASN A 63 20.18 3.80 -3.74
CA ASN A 63 21.32 4.68 -3.44
C ASN A 63 21.37 5.86 -4.44
N GLY A 64 20.20 6.48 -4.68
CA GLY A 64 20.03 7.59 -5.62
C GLY A 64 19.68 7.16 -7.04
N LEU A 65 19.68 8.13 -7.97
CA LEU A 65 19.15 7.96 -9.34
C LEU A 65 20.06 7.13 -10.28
N ASP A 66 21.27 6.78 -9.87
CA ASP A 66 22.15 5.91 -10.64
C ASP A 66 21.80 4.44 -10.37
N VAL A 67 21.09 3.81 -11.32
CA VAL A 67 20.67 2.40 -11.24
C VAL A 67 21.86 1.46 -10.99
N LYS A 68 23.08 1.79 -11.40
CA LYS A 68 24.24 0.92 -11.18
C LYS A 68 24.65 0.81 -9.71
N LYS A 69 24.25 1.76 -8.88
CA LYS A 69 24.52 1.77 -7.44
C LYS A 69 23.41 1.09 -6.63
N THR A 70 22.42 0.52 -7.30
CA THR A 70 21.30 -0.14 -6.62
C THR A 70 21.75 -1.36 -5.83
N LEU A 71 21.21 -1.53 -4.62
CA LEU A 71 21.30 -2.76 -3.84
C LEU A 71 20.01 -3.59 -3.95
N LEU A 72 19.03 -3.17 -4.75
CA LEU A 72 17.76 -3.90 -4.87
C LEU A 72 17.93 -5.40 -5.21
N PRO A 73 18.80 -5.81 -6.16
CA PRO A 73 19.06 -7.22 -6.44
C PRO A 73 19.60 -7.98 -5.22
N TYR A 74 20.54 -7.38 -4.50
CA TYR A 74 21.11 -7.97 -3.28
C TYR A 74 20.04 -8.18 -2.19
N ILE A 75 19.17 -7.18 -1.99
CA ILE A 75 18.07 -7.26 -1.01
C ILE A 75 17.07 -8.37 -1.41
N ILE A 76 16.72 -8.49 -2.70
CA ILE A 76 15.86 -9.58 -3.20
C ILE A 76 16.48 -10.95 -2.88
N ASN A 77 17.78 -11.12 -3.15
CA ASN A 77 18.48 -12.38 -2.88
C ASN A 77 18.46 -12.73 -1.40
N LYS A 78 18.83 -11.81 -0.50
CA LYS A 78 18.85 -12.05 0.94
C LYS A 78 17.49 -12.44 1.51
N LEU A 79 16.41 -11.78 1.08
CA LEU A 79 15.06 -12.13 1.55
C LEU A 79 14.60 -13.50 1.03
N THR A 80 14.82 -13.77 -0.26
CA THR A 80 14.38 -15.02 -0.89
C THR A 80 15.16 -16.24 -0.36
N GLU A 81 16.45 -16.10 -0.05
CA GLU A 81 17.26 -17.11 0.64
C GLU A 81 16.72 -17.47 2.04
N LYS A 82 15.99 -16.54 2.69
CA LYS A 82 15.30 -16.76 3.96
C LYS A 82 13.86 -17.25 3.78
N ASN A 83 13.45 -17.62 2.56
CA ASN A 83 12.09 -18.02 2.19
C ASN A 83 11.03 -16.92 2.42
N ILE A 84 11.43 -15.65 2.42
CA ILE A 84 10.52 -14.52 2.50
C ILE A 84 10.06 -14.16 1.09
N LYS A 85 8.74 -14.07 0.87
CA LYS A 85 8.19 -13.68 -0.42
C LYS A 85 8.35 -12.18 -0.64
N VAL A 86 8.83 -11.81 -1.82
CA VAL A 86 9.13 -10.41 -2.16
C VAL A 86 8.10 -9.88 -3.16
N GLY A 87 7.42 -8.80 -2.78
CA GLY A 87 6.56 -8.01 -3.65
C GLY A 87 7.22 -6.70 -4.04
N LEU A 88 6.84 -6.17 -5.20
CA LEU A 88 7.35 -4.90 -5.70
C LEU A 88 6.20 -3.98 -6.12
N THR A 89 6.12 -2.79 -5.52
CA THR A 89 5.27 -1.69 -6.02
C THR A 89 6.11 -0.69 -6.81
N SER A 90 5.79 -0.44 -8.08
CA SER A 90 6.61 0.39 -8.99
C SER A 90 5.76 1.25 -9.93
N SER A 91 6.33 2.37 -10.39
CA SER A 91 5.82 3.15 -11.55
C SER A 91 6.03 2.44 -12.89
N GLY A 92 6.71 1.29 -12.89
CA GLY A 92 7.18 0.54 -14.05
C GLY A 92 8.70 0.67 -14.25
N LEU A 93 9.33 1.72 -13.73
CA LEU A 93 10.78 1.93 -13.85
C LEU A 93 11.61 0.82 -13.22
N SER A 94 11.28 0.40 -11.99
CA SER A 94 12.02 -0.68 -11.32
C SER A 94 11.90 -1.99 -12.09
N VAL A 95 10.70 -2.30 -12.60
CA VAL A 95 10.45 -3.50 -13.40
C VAL A 95 11.33 -3.52 -14.66
N ILE A 96 11.34 -2.41 -15.42
CA ILE A 96 12.12 -2.32 -16.67
C ILE A 96 13.62 -2.45 -16.40
N ASN A 97 14.12 -1.83 -15.34
CA ASN A 97 15.56 -1.87 -15.03
C ASN A 97 15.99 -3.22 -14.44
N LEU A 98 15.17 -3.81 -13.56
CA LEU A 98 15.44 -5.17 -13.05
C LEU A 98 15.45 -6.18 -14.21
N GLU A 99 14.45 -6.18 -15.09
CA GLU A 99 14.43 -7.12 -16.22
C GLU A 99 15.66 -6.96 -17.14
N LYS A 100 16.10 -5.73 -17.36
CA LYS A 100 17.22 -5.42 -18.26
C LYS A 100 18.59 -5.77 -17.68
N TYR A 101 18.81 -5.50 -16.39
CA TYR A 101 20.14 -5.55 -15.78
C TYR A 101 20.30 -6.66 -14.73
N PHE A 102 19.20 -7.13 -14.14
CA PHE A 102 19.16 -8.02 -12.97
C PHE A 102 18.04 -9.05 -13.12
N LYS A 103 18.05 -9.76 -14.26
CA LYS A 103 16.93 -10.59 -14.70
C LYS A 103 16.65 -11.75 -13.73
N ASP A 104 17.67 -12.33 -13.12
CA ASP A 104 17.50 -13.46 -12.21
C ASP A 104 16.75 -13.01 -10.94
N GLU A 105 17.05 -11.83 -10.41
CA GLU A 105 16.34 -11.25 -9.27
C GLU A 105 14.93 -10.79 -9.64
N PHE A 106 14.75 -10.26 -10.86
CA PHE A 106 13.41 -9.93 -11.38
C PHE A 106 12.48 -11.16 -11.35
N LEU A 107 12.98 -12.33 -11.77
CA LEU A 107 12.22 -13.58 -11.81
C LEU A 107 11.95 -14.18 -10.42
N LYS A 108 12.60 -13.69 -9.37
CA LYS A 108 12.35 -14.09 -7.97
C LYS A 108 11.20 -13.33 -7.32
N LEU A 109 10.70 -12.25 -7.93
CA LEU A 109 9.58 -11.49 -7.40
C LEU A 109 8.30 -12.33 -7.41
N ASN A 110 7.61 -12.38 -6.28
CA ASN A 110 6.37 -13.14 -6.11
C ASN A 110 5.22 -12.48 -6.88
N ASP A 111 5.06 -11.17 -6.73
CA ASP A 111 4.05 -10.37 -7.42
C ASP A 111 4.42 -8.89 -7.49
N ILE A 112 3.91 -8.21 -8.52
CA ILE A 112 4.26 -6.82 -8.83
C ILE A 112 3.00 -5.96 -8.96
N ASP A 113 2.97 -4.86 -8.21
CA ASP A 113 1.96 -3.82 -8.33
C ASP A 113 2.49 -2.68 -9.23
N ILE A 114 1.93 -2.58 -10.43
CA ILE A 114 2.24 -1.52 -11.39
C ILE A 114 1.28 -0.36 -11.15
N SER A 115 1.83 0.79 -10.81
CA SER A 115 1.04 1.94 -10.44
C SER A 115 0.44 2.66 -11.64
N ILE A 116 -0.90 2.68 -11.77
CA ILE A 116 -1.63 3.39 -12.83
C ILE A 116 -2.85 4.10 -12.21
N ASP A 117 -2.85 5.43 -12.23
CA ASP A 117 -3.96 6.21 -11.65
C ASP A 117 -5.10 6.53 -12.62
N SER A 118 -4.92 6.31 -13.92
CA SER A 118 -5.98 6.45 -14.93
C SER A 118 -5.65 5.56 -16.12
N PRO A 119 -6.66 4.93 -16.76
CA PRO A 119 -6.47 4.23 -18.03
C PRO A 119 -6.14 5.19 -19.19
N ILE A 120 -6.27 6.51 -18.98
CA ILE A 120 -5.95 7.55 -19.96
C ILE A 120 -4.53 8.07 -19.68
N ALA A 121 -3.67 7.98 -20.69
CA ALA A 121 -2.24 8.29 -20.55
C ALA A 121 -1.97 9.75 -20.12
N GLU A 122 -2.73 10.71 -20.65
CA GLU A 122 -2.58 12.13 -20.31
C GLU A 122 -2.91 12.39 -18.83
N GLU A 123 -4.07 11.92 -18.35
CA GLU A 123 -4.48 12.05 -16.95
C GLU A 123 -3.46 11.41 -16.00
N HIS A 124 -3.02 10.19 -16.31
CA HIS A 124 -2.00 9.48 -15.53
C HIS A 124 -0.68 10.27 -15.46
N ASN A 125 -0.19 10.74 -16.61
CA ASN A 125 1.09 11.44 -16.68
C ASN A 125 1.01 12.80 -15.95
N ASN A 126 -0.10 13.52 -16.09
CA ASN A 126 -0.32 14.80 -15.41
C ASN A 126 -0.33 14.64 -13.89
N ASN A 127 -0.87 13.52 -13.38
CA ASN A 127 -0.90 13.27 -11.93
C ASN A 127 0.44 12.77 -11.35
N ARG A 128 1.32 12.17 -12.17
CA ARG A 128 2.55 11.49 -11.70
C ARG A 128 3.83 12.13 -12.21
N ALA A 129 4.08 12.01 -13.51
CA ALA A 129 5.20 12.57 -14.24
C ALA A 129 5.03 12.26 -15.74
N LYS A 130 5.73 13.02 -16.57
CA LYS A 130 5.69 12.88 -18.03
C LYS A 130 6.15 11.48 -18.47
N ALA A 131 5.40 10.89 -19.41
CA ALA A 131 5.70 9.61 -20.06
C ALA A 131 5.78 8.36 -19.16
N VAL A 132 5.30 8.42 -17.91
CA VAL A 132 5.34 7.28 -16.99
C VAL A 132 4.28 6.22 -17.32
N PHE A 133 3.15 6.61 -17.93
CA PHE A 133 2.13 5.65 -18.38
C PHE A 133 2.72 4.59 -19.33
N THR A 134 3.56 4.99 -20.28
CA THR A 134 4.22 4.06 -21.21
C THR A 134 5.13 3.07 -20.50
N LEU A 135 5.80 3.52 -19.42
CA LEU A 135 6.64 2.65 -18.59
C LEU A 135 5.80 1.63 -17.81
N ALA A 136 4.66 2.07 -17.27
CA ALA A 136 3.71 1.21 -16.59
C ALA A 136 3.14 0.13 -17.54
N ILE A 137 2.74 0.52 -18.76
CA ILE A 137 2.26 -0.44 -19.77
C ILE A 137 3.35 -1.46 -20.13
N LYS A 138 4.57 -1.01 -20.39
CA LYS A 138 5.70 -1.90 -20.67
C LYS A 138 5.98 -2.85 -19.51
N ALA A 139 5.86 -2.38 -18.26
CA ALA A 139 6.01 -3.23 -17.09
C ALA A 139 4.94 -4.32 -17.02
N LEU A 140 3.67 -4.02 -17.33
CA LEU A 140 2.60 -5.02 -17.43
C LEU A 140 2.90 -6.07 -18.51
N GLU A 141 3.38 -5.65 -19.67
CA GLU A 141 3.78 -6.54 -20.77
C GLU A 141 4.92 -7.47 -20.35
N LEU A 142 5.94 -6.95 -19.65
CA LEU A 142 7.05 -7.75 -19.13
C LEU A 142 6.58 -8.77 -18.10
N CYS A 143 5.74 -8.36 -17.14
CA CYS A 143 5.18 -9.28 -16.15
C CYS A 143 4.37 -10.39 -16.82
N ASN A 144 3.57 -10.05 -17.86
CA ASN A 144 2.86 -11.05 -18.64
C ASN A 144 3.80 -12.02 -19.38
N LYS A 145 4.81 -11.49 -20.07
CA LYS A 145 5.81 -12.26 -20.82
C LYS A 145 6.52 -13.29 -19.94
N TYR A 146 6.84 -12.94 -18.69
CA TYR A 146 7.56 -13.80 -17.76
C TYR A 146 6.65 -14.54 -16.76
N ASN A 147 5.33 -14.47 -16.95
CA ASN A 147 4.32 -15.10 -16.09
C ASN A 147 4.49 -14.76 -14.60
N ILE A 148 4.76 -13.48 -14.30
CA ILE A 148 4.79 -12.93 -12.95
C ILE A 148 3.41 -12.36 -12.63
N ASP A 149 2.90 -12.72 -11.44
CA ASP A 149 1.63 -12.22 -10.93
C ASP A 149 1.69 -10.69 -10.80
N ARG A 150 0.62 -10.02 -11.23
CA ARG A 150 0.64 -8.56 -11.36
C ARG A 150 -0.72 -7.93 -11.07
N SER A 151 -0.68 -6.74 -10.51
CA SER A 151 -1.85 -5.89 -10.40
C SER A 151 -1.58 -4.51 -10.98
N ILE A 152 -2.63 -3.90 -11.50
CA ILE A 152 -2.70 -2.46 -11.67
C ILE A 152 -3.13 -1.87 -10.33
N VAL A 153 -2.26 -1.09 -9.68
CA VAL A 153 -2.59 -0.39 -8.43
C VAL A 153 -2.95 1.07 -8.70
N MET A 154 -4.15 1.47 -8.25
CA MET A 154 -4.67 2.83 -8.36
C MET A 154 -4.94 3.41 -6.97
N CYS A 155 -4.51 4.66 -6.75
CA CYS A 155 -5.00 5.45 -5.63
C CYS A 155 -6.35 6.09 -6.03
N ALA A 156 -7.42 5.81 -5.29
CA ALA A 156 -8.73 6.41 -5.54
C ALA A 156 -8.74 7.89 -5.12
N MET A 157 -8.99 8.78 -6.08
CA MET A 157 -9.10 10.23 -5.96
C MET A 157 -10.41 10.69 -6.61
N ASN A 158 -10.88 11.88 -6.26
CA ASN A 158 -12.14 12.42 -6.79
C ASN A 158 -12.20 12.51 -8.33
N TRP A 159 -11.08 12.75 -9.00
CA TRP A 159 -11.06 12.92 -10.45
C TRP A 159 -10.92 11.60 -11.22
N ASN A 160 -10.38 10.53 -10.60
CA ASN A 160 -10.16 9.24 -11.27
C ASN A 160 -11.12 8.13 -10.84
N PHE A 161 -11.76 8.24 -9.68
CA PHE A 161 -12.62 7.19 -9.13
C PHE A 161 -14.07 7.37 -9.58
N THR A 162 -14.27 7.48 -10.88
CA THR A 162 -15.58 7.59 -11.53
C THR A 162 -15.88 6.29 -12.29
N VAL A 163 -17.15 5.96 -12.47
CA VAL A 163 -17.57 4.69 -13.09
C VAL A 163 -17.01 4.49 -14.50
N ASP A 164 -16.90 5.55 -15.31
CA ASP A 164 -16.30 5.51 -16.65
C ASP A 164 -14.80 5.20 -16.64
N ARG A 165 -14.01 5.82 -15.74
CA ARG A 165 -12.59 5.47 -15.57
C ARG A 165 -12.42 4.05 -15.02
N ILE A 166 -13.26 3.65 -14.07
CA ILE A 166 -13.22 2.30 -13.48
C ILE A 166 -13.54 1.24 -14.54
N LYS A 167 -14.53 1.48 -15.41
CA LYS A 167 -14.82 0.63 -16.58
C LYS A 167 -13.59 0.45 -17.46
N ALA A 168 -12.98 1.55 -17.89
CA ALA A 168 -11.78 1.52 -18.73
C ALA A 168 -10.56 0.91 -18.01
N LEU A 169 -10.47 1.02 -16.68
CA LEU A 169 -9.46 0.34 -15.87
C LEU A 169 -9.66 -1.18 -15.89
N CYS A 170 -10.90 -1.66 -15.80
CA CYS A 170 -11.22 -3.07 -15.96
C CYS A 170 -10.84 -3.59 -17.34
N ASP A 171 -11.14 -2.84 -18.40
CA ASP A 171 -10.76 -3.21 -19.77
C ASP A 171 -9.24 -3.27 -19.94
N LEU A 172 -8.52 -2.33 -19.34
CA LEU A 172 -7.06 -2.31 -19.32
C LEU A 172 -6.47 -3.51 -18.56
N ALA A 173 -7.03 -3.82 -17.38
CA ALA A 173 -6.60 -4.95 -16.57
C ALA A 173 -6.86 -6.28 -17.29
N GLU A 174 -8.01 -6.45 -17.94
CA GLU A 174 -8.34 -7.62 -18.76
C GLU A 174 -7.38 -7.76 -19.94
N LYS A 175 -7.12 -6.68 -20.69
CA LYS A 175 -6.18 -6.66 -21.82
C LYS A 175 -4.80 -7.16 -21.43
N TYR A 176 -4.30 -6.76 -20.26
CA TYR A 176 -2.98 -7.15 -19.78
C TYR A 176 -3.02 -8.30 -18.77
N ASN A 177 -4.14 -9.03 -18.63
CA ASN A 177 -4.35 -10.13 -17.68
C ASN A 177 -3.77 -9.80 -16.29
N ALA A 178 -4.12 -8.64 -15.76
CA ALA A 178 -3.69 -8.12 -14.47
C ALA A 178 -4.87 -8.07 -13.50
N ASN A 179 -4.58 -8.19 -12.21
CA ASN A 179 -5.54 -7.86 -11.17
C ASN A 179 -5.69 -6.33 -11.05
N ILE A 180 -6.72 -5.87 -10.36
CA ILE A 180 -6.90 -4.47 -9.98
C ILE A 180 -6.74 -4.37 -8.48
N ARG A 181 -5.92 -3.43 -8.03
CA ARG A 181 -5.78 -3.07 -6.62
C ARG A 181 -6.17 -1.61 -6.40
N ILE A 182 -7.14 -1.38 -5.52
CA ILE A 182 -7.57 -0.04 -5.14
C ILE A 182 -7.08 0.29 -3.73
N ASN A 183 -6.37 1.40 -3.61
CA ASN A 183 -6.06 2.02 -2.33
C ASN A 183 -6.85 3.32 -2.21
N LEU A 184 -7.64 3.48 -1.15
CA LEU A 184 -8.25 4.77 -0.83
C LEU A 184 -7.16 5.79 -0.50
N LEU A 185 -7.31 7.04 -0.94
CA LEU A 185 -6.39 8.13 -0.61
C LEU A 185 -6.36 8.37 0.91
N LYS A 186 -5.16 8.48 1.51
CA LYS A 186 -5.01 8.91 2.91
C LYS A 186 -4.44 10.32 2.87
N PRO A 187 -5.07 11.32 3.53
CA PRO A 187 -4.68 12.71 3.36
C PRO A 187 -3.43 13.06 4.18
N THR A 188 -2.28 12.46 3.85
CA THR A 188 -0.99 12.65 4.54
C THR A 188 -0.38 14.07 4.39
N ASP A 189 -0.99 14.89 3.56
CA ASP A 189 -0.71 16.31 3.37
C ASP A 189 -2.06 17.03 3.31
N LYS A 190 -2.11 18.28 3.79
CA LYS A 190 -3.36 19.06 3.84
C LYS A 190 -4.00 19.19 2.45
N LYS A 191 -3.21 19.35 1.39
CA LYS A 191 -3.73 19.45 0.02
C LYS A 191 -4.43 18.18 -0.46
N HIS A 192 -4.10 17.02 0.11
CA HIS A 192 -4.73 15.76 -0.27
C HIS A 192 -6.21 15.71 0.11
N LEU A 193 -6.68 16.54 1.05
CA LEU A 193 -8.10 16.67 1.36
C LEU A 193 -8.92 17.03 0.11
N GLU A 194 -8.37 17.88 -0.77
CA GLU A 194 -9.01 18.33 -2.01
C GLU A 194 -9.06 17.24 -3.10
N LEU A 195 -8.31 16.15 -2.92
CA LEU A 195 -8.26 15.02 -3.86
C LEU A 195 -9.09 13.82 -3.38
N MET A 196 -9.64 13.87 -2.16
CA MET A 196 -10.40 12.76 -1.61
C MET A 196 -11.69 12.53 -2.41
N PRO A 197 -12.00 11.29 -2.83
CA PRO A 197 -13.27 10.98 -3.47
C PRO A 197 -14.44 11.17 -2.50
N SER A 198 -15.63 11.45 -3.04
CA SER A 198 -16.86 11.50 -2.25
C SER A 198 -17.33 10.11 -1.85
N LEU A 199 -18.25 10.01 -0.87
CA LEU A 199 -18.77 8.71 -0.44
C LEU A 199 -19.61 8.05 -1.55
N GLU A 200 -20.31 8.83 -2.36
CA GLU A 200 -21.06 8.38 -3.54
C GLU A 200 -20.12 7.76 -4.57
N GLN A 201 -19.00 8.43 -4.87
CA GLN A 201 -17.98 7.90 -5.78
C GLN A 201 -17.43 6.57 -5.29
N LEU A 202 -17.16 6.45 -3.98
CA LEU A 202 -16.73 5.20 -3.38
C LEU A 202 -17.79 4.10 -3.53
N LYS A 203 -19.04 4.41 -3.22
CA LYS A 203 -20.17 3.47 -3.33
C LYS A 203 -20.33 2.96 -4.76
N GLU A 204 -20.48 3.87 -5.72
CA GLU A 204 -20.69 3.52 -7.13
C GLU A 204 -19.48 2.77 -7.73
N GLY A 205 -18.27 3.24 -7.43
CA GLY A 205 -17.04 2.64 -7.93
C GLY A 205 -16.82 1.23 -7.41
N PHE A 206 -16.99 0.99 -6.11
CA PHE A 206 -16.85 -0.35 -5.55
C PHE A 206 -18.00 -1.28 -5.92
N ASP A 207 -19.25 -0.80 -6.01
CA ASP A 207 -20.36 -1.60 -6.51
C ASP A 207 -20.04 -2.16 -7.91
N TYR A 208 -19.53 -1.29 -8.79
CA TYR A 208 -19.14 -1.68 -10.14
C TYR A 208 -17.99 -2.69 -10.13
N LEU A 209 -16.92 -2.42 -9.38
CA LEU A 209 -15.76 -3.31 -9.24
C LEU A 209 -16.16 -4.69 -8.71
N ILE A 210 -17.00 -4.74 -7.67
CA ILE A 210 -17.48 -5.98 -7.04
C ILE A 210 -18.38 -6.78 -7.98
N THR A 211 -19.18 -6.10 -8.79
CA THR A 211 -20.00 -6.76 -9.81
C THR A 211 -19.13 -7.36 -10.91
N ARG A 212 -18.16 -6.57 -11.41
CA ARG A 212 -17.33 -6.88 -12.58
C ARG A 212 -16.17 -7.84 -12.28
N CYS A 213 -15.74 -7.94 -11.02
CA CYS A 213 -14.55 -8.70 -10.62
C CYS A 213 -14.87 -9.79 -9.59
N LYS A 214 -14.02 -10.80 -9.54
CA LYS A 214 -13.91 -11.70 -8.37
C LYS A 214 -12.98 -11.03 -7.35
N THR A 215 -13.44 -10.89 -6.11
CA THR A 215 -12.64 -10.27 -5.05
C THR A 215 -11.59 -11.26 -4.55
N LEU A 216 -10.31 -10.86 -4.62
CA LEU A 216 -9.16 -11.64 -4.16
C LEU A 216 -8.74 -11.25 -2.75
N ASP A 217 -8.89 -9.97 -2.41
CA ASP A 217 -8.66 -9.44 -1.06
C ASP A 217 -9.57 -8.24 -0.80
N MET A 218 -10.04 -8.13 0.42
CA MET A 218 -10.80 -6.98 0.90
C MET A 218 -10.43 -6.76 2.36
N SER A 219 -9.26 -6.17 2.56
CA SER A 219 -8.64 -5.91 3.86
C SER A 219 -8.87 -4.45 4.33
N ASP A 220 -9.45 -3.60 3.48
CA ASP A 220 -10.01 -2.32 3.93
C ASP A 220 -11.18 -2.53 4.91
N PRO A 221 -11.11 -2.02 6.16
CA PRO A 221 -12.10 -2.35 7.17
C PRO A 221 -13.50 -1.78 6.89
N ILE A 222 -13.61 -0.65 6.19
CA ILE A 222 -14.91 -0.09 5.84
C ILE A 222 -15.55 -0.94 4.75
N LEU A 223 -14.81 -1.27 3.69
CA LEU A 223 -15.33 -2.12 2.61
C LEU A 223 -15.67 -3.50 3.13
N ALA A 224 -14.79 -4.10 3.96
CA ALA A 224 -15.03 -5.39 4.56
C ALA A 224 -16.33 -5.40 5.36
N ALA A 225 -16.56 -4.40 6.21
CA ALA A 225 -17.79 -4.32 6.97
C ALA A 225 -19.02 -4.02 6.11
N PHE A 226 -18.89 -3.15 5.10
CA PHE A 226 -19.99 -2.80 4.21
C PHE A 226 -20.45 -3.99 3.34
N TYR A 227 -19.50 -4.82 2.90
CA TYR A 227 -19.76 -6.00 2.07
C TYR A 227 -19.76 -7.33 2.84
N ASN A 228 -19.88 -7.29 4.17
CA ASN A 228 -19.98 -8.44 5.08
C ASN A 228 -18.83 -9.47 4.97
N ASN A 229 -17.58 -8.98 4.90
CA ASN A 229 -16.38 -9.80 5.01
C ASN A 229 -15.92 -9.92 6.48
N ASP A 230 -16.54 -10.84 7.22
CA ASP A 230 -16.31 -11.03 8.66
C ASP A 230 -14.91 -11.59 9.00
N LYS A 231 -14.10 -11.96 8.00
CA LYS A 231 -12.70 -12.37 8.18
C LYS A 231 -11.81 -11.20 8.61
N VAL A 232 -12.23 -9.96 8.34
CA VAL A 232 -11.50 -8.75 8.73
C VAL A 232 -11.96 -8.28 10.11
N GLN A 233 -11.00 -7.81 10.91
CA GLN A 233 -11.27 -7.28 12.25
C GLN A 233 -10.55 -5.95 12.43
N GLY A 234 -10.94 -4.92 11.68
CA GLY A 234 -10.30 -3.61 11.67
C GLY A 234 -8.95 -3.59 10.94
N CYS A 235 -8.30 -2.43 10.96
CA CYS A 235 -7.01 -2.19 10.32
C CYS A 235 -5.92 -3.20 10.75
N SER A 236 -5.13 -3.71 9.80
CA SER A 236 -4.00 -4.62 10.05
C SER A 236 -2.69 -3.91 10.43
N CYS A 237 -2.56 -2.64 10.06
CA CYS A 237 -1.35 -1.85 10.28
C CYS A 237 -1.09 -1.68 11.79
N GLY A 238 0.16 -1.86 12.20
CA GLY A 238 0.60 -1.82 13.60
C GLY A 238 0.26 -3.07 14.40
N ILE A 239 -0.37 -4.08 13.79
CA ILE A 239 -0.85 -5.30 14.47
C ILE A 239 -0.23 -6.55 13.84
N SER A 240 -0.40 -6.69 12.53
CA SER A 240 0.12 -7.81 11.74
C SER A 240 0.95 -7.34 10.54
N SER A 241 0.93 -6.04 10.24
CA SER A 241 1.82 -5.39 9.29
C SER A 241 2.46 -4.14 9.85
N LEU A 242 3.66 -3.80 9.36
CA LEU A 242 4.38 -2.57 9.71
C LEU A 242 5.18 -2.05 8.52
N ARG A 243 5.79 -0.88 8.69
CA ARG A 243 6.65 -0.25 7.70
C ARG A 243 8.05 -0.02 8.25
N ILE A 244 9.05 -0.56 7.57
CA ILE A 244 10.45 -0.14 7.65
C ILE A 244 10.62 1.06 6.73
N ASN A 245 11.08 2.19 7.25
CA ASN A 245 11.26 3.42 6.47
C ASN A 245 12.60 3.42 5.74
N SER A 246 12.79 4.39 4.84
CA SER A 246 14.09 4.59 4.21
C SER A 246 15.06 5.15 5.23
N ILE A 247 16.35 4.94 4.96
CA ILE A 247 17.40 5.55 5.76
C ILE A 247 17.25 7.06 5.74
N THR A 248 17.31 7.66 6.93
CA THR A 248 17.15 9.10 7.14
C THR A 248 18.47 9.84 6.92
N PRO A 249 18.46 11.17 6.78
CA PRO A 249 19.69 11.97 6.67
C PRO A 249 20.65 11.80 7.86
N ASP A 250 20.11 11.58 9.07
CA ASP A 250 20.90 11.29 10.28
C ASP A 250 21.33 9.81 10.39
N GLY A 251 21.10 9.01 9.36
CA GLY A 251 21.62 7.63 9.25
C GLY A 251 20.83 6.58 10.00
N LYS A 252 19.56 6.83 10.36
CA LYS A 252 18.70 5.87 11.06
C LYS A 252 17.74 5.18 10.11
N ILE A 253 17.27 3.99 10.50
CA ILE A 253 16.17 3.30 9.83
C ILE A 253 14.99 3.15 10.81
N PRO A 254 14.09 4.14 10.89
CA PRO A 254 12.96 4.07 11.80
C PRO A 254 11.88 3.11 11.29
N VAL A 255 11.04 2.65 12.21
CA VAL A 255 9.89 1.79 11.91
C VAL A 255 8.60 2.53 12.24
N SER A 256 7.55 2.32 11.43
CA SER A 256 6.22 2.87 11.66
C SER A 256 5.17 1.77 11.69
N PRO A 257 4.07 1.92 12.46
CA PRO A 257 2.94 1.00 12.42
C PRO A 257 2.28 0.91 11.04
N CYS A 258 2.32 1.99 10.25
CA CYS A 258 1.69 2.08 8.95
C CYS A 258 2.54 2.93 8.01
N VAL A 259 2.50 2.59 6.72
CA VAL A 259 3.19 3.33 5.65
C VAL A 259 2.78 4.80 5.53
N TYR A 260 1.57 5.14 5.93
CA TYR A 260 1.04 6.50 5.88
C TYR A 260 1.35 7.32 7.15
N MET A 261 1.94 6.73 8.19
CA MET A 261 1.96 7.33 9.53
C MET A 261 3.35 7.82 9.92
N HIS A 262 3.81 8.86 9.21
CA HIS A 262 5.15 9.43 9.42
C HIS A 262 5.34 10.04 10.82
N HIS A 263 4.28 10.59 11.43
CA HIS A 263 4.31 11.02 12.85
C HIS A 263 4.59 9.87 13.83
N PHE A 264 4.45 8.62 13.39
CA PHE A 264 4.57 7.42 14.20
C PHE A 264 5.86 6.64 13.96
N GLN A 265 6.86 7.24 13.31
CA GLN A 265 8.21 6.70 13.24
C GLN A 265 8.83 6.56 14.64
N VAL A 266 9.44 5.41 14.92
CA VAL A 266 10.08 5.04 16.20
C VAL A 266 11.29 4.15 15.98
N GLY A 267 12.24 4.21 16.92
CA GLY A 267 13.45 3.39 16.95
C GLY A 267 14.41 3.62 15.77
N ASP A 268 15.48 2.83 15.76
CA ASP A 268 16.45 2.71 14.68
C ASP A 268 16.88 1.25 14.51
N LEU A 269 16.49 0.60 13.41
CA LEU A 269 16.81 -0.82 13.17
C LEU A 269 18.31 -1.14 13.06
N LEU A 270 19.15 -0.13 12.85
CA LEU A 270 20.59 -0.34 12.81
C LEU A 270 21.18 -0.62 14.19
N THR A 271 20.53 -0.14 15.25
CA THR A 271 21.05 -0.20 16.62
C THR A 271 20.10 -0.91 17.58
N ASP A 272 18.80 -0.68 17.45
CA ASP A 272 17.75 -1.26 18.29
C ASP A 272 17.35 -2.67 17.84
N ASP A 273 16.76 -3.42 18.77
CA ASP A 273 16.09 -4.68 18.48
C ASP A 273 14.65 -4.44 18.02
N VAL A 274 14.26 -5.03 16.89
CA VAL A 274 12.92 -4.81 16.33
C VAL A 274 11.80 -5.25 17.25
N LEU A 275 12.03 -6.24 18.13
CA LEU A 275 11.03 -6.69 19.10
C LEU A 275 10.78 -5.63 20.19
N ASP A 276 11.78 -4.80 20.49
CA ASP A 276 11.62 -3.68 21.42
C ASP A 276 10.91 -2.51 20.72
N ILE A 277 11.27 -2.22 19.46
CA ILE A 277 10.65 -1.14 18.66
C ILE A 277 9.12 -1.34 18.54
N ILE A 278 8.66 -2.56 18.27
CA ILE A 278 7.21 -2.83 18.12
C ILE A 278 6.43 -2.77 19.44
N ASN A 279 7.11 -2.69 20.58
CA ASN A 279 6.50 -2.51 21.91
C ASN A 279 6.39 -1.02 22.32
N ASP A 280 6.81 -0.10 21.46
CA ASP A 280 6.71 1.34 21.67
C ASP A 280 5.24 1.81 21.84
N GLU A 281 5.05 2.89 22.60
CA GLU A 281 3.75 3.51 22.83
C GLU A 281 3.01 3.89 21.54
N LYS A 282 3.73 4.25 20.48
CA LYS A 282 3.13 4.56 19.17
C LYS A 282 2.53 3.32 18.50
N PHE A 283 3.12 2.13 18.66
CA PHE A 283 2.50 0.87 18.23
C PHE A 283 1.32 0.50 19.13
N LYS A 284 1.47 0.63 20.45
CA LYS A 284 0.37 0.39 21.41
C LYS A 284 -0.86 1.26 21.13
N LYS A 285 -0.71 2.49 20.63
CA LYS A 285 -1.83 3.34 20.18
C LYS A 285 -2.67 2.70 19.06
N PHE A 286 -2.05 1.96 18.13
CA PHE A 286 -2.78 1.23 17.08
C PHE A 286 -3.58 0.06 17.67
N HIS A 287 -2.96 -0.72 18.56
CA HIS A 287 -3.63 -1.78 19.30
C HIS A 287 -4.80 -1.25 20.14
N TYR A 288 -4.57 -0.15 20.87
CA TYR A 288 -5.58 0.48 21.70
C TYR A 288 -6.77 0.95 20.86
N ARG A 289 -6.55 1.68 19.76
CA ARG A 289 -7.62 2.09 18.83
C ARG A 289 -8.42 0.88 18.34
N LYS A 290 -7.73 -0.16 17.85
CA LYS A 290 -8.37 -1.36 17.29
C LYS A 290 -9.20 -2.12 18.32
N ASN A 291 -8.85 -2.08 19.60
CA ASN A 291 -9.57 -2.81 20.66
C ASN A 291 -10.58 -1.96 21.42
N ASN A 292 -10.58 -0.63 21.22
CA ASN A 292 -11.48 0.32 21.88
C ASN A 292 -12.29 1.11 20.84
N TYR A 293 -12.78 0.42 19.81
CA TYR A 293 -13.53 1.05 18.72
C TYR A 293 -14.89 1.61 19.18
N ASP A 294 -15.41 1.11 20.29
CA ASP A 294 -16.59 1.60 21.01
C ASP A 294 -16.38 3.00 21.60
N LYS A 295 -15.13 3.46 21.76
CA LYS A 295 -14.80 4.82 22.21
C LYS A 295 -14.66 5.82 21.06
N ILE A 296 -14.80 5.38 19.82
CA ILE A 296 -14.72 6.26 18.66
C ILE A 296 -16.08 6.90 18.45
N LYS A 297 -16.14 8.23 18.52
CA LYS A 297 -17.37 8.98 18.33
C LYS A 297 -18.02 8.68 16.96
N GLY A 298 -19.29 8.29 16.97
CA GLY A 298 -20.05 7.87 15.79
C GLY A 298 -19.86 6.40 15.38
N CYS A 299 -19.22 5.58 16.23
CA CYS A 299 -19.04 4.14 16.06
C CYS A 299 -19.56 3.32 17.26
N GLU A 300 -19.92 3.95 18.38
CA GLU A 300 -20.20 3.34 19.68
C GLU A 300 -21.30 2.26 19.61
N ASN A 301 -22.36 2.54 18.85
CA ASN A 301 -23.53 1.66 18.68
C ASN A 301 -23.67 1.15 17.24
N CYS A 302 -22.60 1.16 16.45
CA CYS A 302 -22.66 0.72 15.06
C CYS A 302 -22.68 -0.82 14.99
N ASN A 303 -23.69 -1.39 14.31
CA ASN A 303 -23.86 -2.83 14.13
C ASN A 303 -22.70 -3.50 13.37
N GLN A 304 -21.94 -2.73 12.60
CA GLN A 304 -20.79 -3.19 11.82
C GLN A 304 -19.44 -2.91 12.51
N ALA A 305 -19.45 -2.40 13.75
CA ALA A 305 -18.23 -1.99 14.44
C ALA A 305 -17.29 -3.15 14.78
N SER A 306 -17.78 -4.38 14.97
CA SER A 306 -16.96 -5.56 15.27
C SER A 306 -15.98 -5.91 14.13
N VAL A 307 -16.42 -5.72 12.89
CA VAL A 307 -15.63 -5.92 11.65
C VAL A 307 -14.84 -4.65 11.32
N CYS A 308 -15.48 -3.48 11.25
CA CYS A 308 -14.86 -2.23 10.80
C CYS A 308 -13.86 -1.64 11.81
N ARG A 309 -14.23 -1.67 13.10
CA ARG A 309 -13.47 -1.11 14.23
C ARG A 309 -12.98 0.33 14.03
N GLY A 310 -13.83 1.15 13.41
CA GLY A 310 -13.57 2.58 13.17
C GLY A 310 -12.79 2.89 11.89
N GLY A 311 -12.57 1.91 11.00
CA GLY A 311 -11.97 2.11 9.68
C GLY A 311 -10.43 2.12 9.66
N CYS A 312 -9.85 2.68 8.60
CA CYS A 312 -8.40 2.84 8.47
C CYS A 312 -7.89 3.88 9.49
N ALA A 313 -7.01 3.45 10.39
CA ALA A 313 -6.44 4.32 11.43
C ALA A 313 -5.71 5.53 10.85
N ALA A 314 -5.01 5.37 9.73
CA ALA A 314 -4.28 6.47 9.09
C ALA A 314 -5.21 7.48 8.40
N SER A 315 -6.26 7.01 7.73
CA SER A 315 -7.28 7.88 7.13
C SER A 315 -7.93 8.77 8.17
N ALA A 316 -8.41 8.14 9.25
CA ALA A 316 -9.05 8.84 10.37
C ALA A 316 -8.11 9.85 11.05
N TYR A 317 -6.89 9.44 11.38
CA TYR A 317 -5.92 10.30 12.07
C TYR A 317 -5.59 11.55 11.24
N TRP A 318 -5.20 11.37 9.98
CA TRP A 318 -4.77 12.50 9.15
C TRP A 318 -5.90 13.45 8.81
N TYR A 319 -7.09 12.92 8.54
CA TYR A 319 -8.27 13.75 8.31
C TYR A 319 -8.58 14.61 9.53
N ASN A 320 -8.62 14.02 10.73
CA ASN A 320 -8.84 14.76 11.97
C ASN A 320 -7.74 15.79 12.23
N TYR A 321 -6.47 15.41 12.01
CA TYR A 321 -5.33 16.28 12.21
C TYR A 321 -5.39 17.52 11.31
N HIS A 322 -5.75 17.38 10.04
CA HIS A 322 -5.84 18.52 9.13
C HIS A 322 -7.08 19.39 9.33
N GLN A 323 -8.19 18.81 9.81
CA GLN A 323 -9.43 19.55 10.07
C GLN A 323 -9.40 20.29 11.42
N ASN A 324 -8.90 19.63 12.46
CA ASN A 324 -9.04 20.08 13.86
C ASN A 324 -7.69 20.42 14.52
N GLY A 325 -6.55 20.08 13.90
CA GLY A 325 -5.21 20.28 14.51
C GLY A 325 -4.87 19.28 15.61
N GLU A 326 -5.70 18.25 15.83
CA GLU A 326 -5.57 17.33 16.95
C GLU A 326 -4.90 16.01 16.55
N SER A 327 -3.86 15.63 17.29
CA SER A 327 -3.22 14.31 17.18
C SER A 327 -4.00 13.22 17.94
N ASN A 328 -5.22 12.95 17.50
CA ASN A 328 -6.12 11.98 18.12
C ASN A 328 -6.25 10.70 17.25
N MET A 329 -6.01 9.54 17.87
CA MET A 329 -6.17 8.22 17.24
C MET A 329 -7.56 7.62 17.44
N LEU A 330 -8.48 8.22 18.20
CA LEU A 330 -9.85 7.74 18.40
C LEU A 330 -10.88 8.54 17.58
N CYS A 331 -10.58 8.72 16.30
CA CYS A 331 -11.41 9.43 15.33
C CYS A 331 -12.08 8.46 14.34
N LYS A 332 -13.23 8.82 13.80
CA LYS A 332 -13.92 8.02 12.78
C LYS A 332 -13.25 8.22 11.43
N ASP A 333 -13.12 7.14 10.64
CA ASP A 333 -12.61 7.25 9.27
C ASP A 333 -13.57 8.06 8.39
N PRO A 334 -13.09 9.10 7.67
CA PRO A 334 -13.93 9.97 6.84
C PRO A 334 -14.65 9.22 5.70
N TYR A 335 -14.18 8.04 5.30
CA TYR A 335 -14.82 7.25 4.24
C TYR A 335 -15.92 6.30 4.73
N CYS A 336 -16.38 6.46 5.97
CA CYS A 336 -17.43 5.59 6.51
C CYS A 336 -18.75 5.70 5.72
N VAL A 337 -19.02 4.70 4.88
CA VAL A 337 -20.28 4.53 4.13
C VAL A 337 -21.37 3.81 4.92
N ILE A 338 -21.04 3.24 6.09
CA ILE A 338 -21.99 2.50 6.92
C ILE A 338 -23.10 3.44 7.40
N ASN A 339 -24.35 3.01 7.26
CA ASN A 339 -25.59 3.77 7.52
C ASN A 339 -25.81 4.99 6.60
N GLN A 340 -24.93 5.25 5.62
CA GLN A 340 -25.15 6.27 4.59
C GLN A 340 -25.78 5.68 3.34
N PHE A 341 -25.47 4.42 3.04
CA PHE A 341 -25.98 3.71 1.87
C PHE A 341 -26.42 2.30 2.23
N GLU A 342 -27.31 1.75 1.40
CA GLU A 342 -27.65 0.34 1.42
C GLU A 342 -26.71 -0.46 0.51
N LYS A 343 -26.37 -1.68 0.92
CA LYS A 343 -25.60 -2.60 0.09
C LYS A 343 -26.49 -3.12 -1.04
N SER A 344 -26.05 -2.93 -2.28
CA SER A 344 -26.74 -3.34 -3.52
C SER A 344 -26.15 -4.59 -4.15
N VAL A 345 -24.90 -4.95 -3.83
CA VAL A 345 -24.17 -6.05 -4.46
C VAL A 345 -23.44 -6.91 -3.43
N ASN A 346 -23.19 -8.18 -3.77
CA ASN A 346 -22.41 -9.10 -2.94
C ASN A 346 -21.12 -9.51 -3.67
N PRO A 347 -19.97 -9.52 -2.98
CA PRO A 347 -18.72 -9.97 -3.57
C PRO A 347 -18.69 -11.48 -3.80
N GLU A 348 -18.25 -11.87 -4.98
CA GLU A 348 -17.78 -13.23 -5.26
C GLU A 348 -16.31 -13.31 -4.87
N PHE A 349 -15.99 -14.01 -3.78
CA PHE A 349 -14.59 -14.20 -3.36
C PHE A 349 -13.94 -15.36 -4.13
N LYS A 350 -12.68 -15.16 -4.53
CA LYS A 350 -11.83 -16.19 -5.13
C LYS A 350 -10.56 -16.34 -4.29
N GLU A 351 -10.29 -17.55 -3.83
CA GLU A 351 -9.02 -17.87 -3.20
C GLU A 351 -7.89 -17.85 -4.25
N VAL A 352 -6.78 -17.18 -3.90
CA VAL A 352 -5.58 -17.12 -4.73
C VAL A 352 -4.36 -17.45 -3.90
N LYS A 353 -3.30 -17.89 -4.58
CA LYS A 353 -2.00 -18.16 -3.97
C LYS A 353 -1.48 -16.88 -3.31
N ASN A 354 -0.94 -16.98 -2.09
CA ASN A 354 -0.56 -15.84 -1.24
C ASN A 354 0.24 -14.77 -2.02
N LEU A 355 -0.44 -13.71 -2.45
CA LEU A 355 0.18 -12.51 -3.03
C LEU A 355 0.73 -11.68 -1.87
N VAL A 356 1.92 -11.09 -2.03
CA VAL A 356 2.54 -10.26 -0.99
C VAL A 356 1.68 -9.05 -0.64
N HIS A 357 0.93 -8.54 -1.61
CA HIS A 357 0.08 -7.38 -1.41
C HIS A 357 -1.23 -7.67 -0.64
N GLN A 358 -1.59 -8.94 -0.39
CA GLN A 358 -2.76 -9.32 0.41
C GLN A 358 -2.53 -9.03 1.90
N ASN A 359 -3.53 -8.46 2.58
CA ASN A 359 -3.51 -8.17 4.03
C ASN A 359 -2.35 -7.29 4.53
N TYR A 360 -1.51 -6.74 3.64
CA TYR A 360 -0.41 -5.84 4.00
C TYR A 360 -0.93 -4.42 4.36
N LEU A 361 -1.90 -3.90 3.60
CA LEU A 361 -2.52 -2.58 3.80
C LEU A 361 -4.05 -2.68 3.70
N CYS A 362 -4.76 -1.65 4.18
CA CYS A 362 -6.19 -1.48 3.93
C CYS A 362 -6.45 -1.23 2.43
N THR A 363 -6.82 -2.27 1.69
CA THR A 363 -6.97 -2.27 0.24
C THR A 363 -8.12 -3.18 -0.22
N TRP A 364 -8.44 -3.11 -1.50
CA TRP A 364 -9.25 -4.09 -2.21
C TRP A 364 -8.47 -4.58 -3.43
N ILE A 365 -8.49 -5.90 -3.70
CA ILE A 365 -7.89 -6.53 -4.87
C ILE A 365 -8.96 -7.37 -5.57
N GLY A 366 -9.09 -7.23 -6.89
CA GLY A 366 -10.02 -8.03 -7.69
C GLY A 366 -9.43 -8.49 -9.04
N GLU A 367 -9.91 -9.64 -9.49
CA GLU A 367 -9.66 -10.18 -10.83
C GLU A 367 -10.88 -9.93 -11.71
N VAL A 368 -10.69 -9.29 -12.87
CA VAL A 368 -11.78 -9.01 -13.81
C VAL A 368 -12.37 -10.32 -14.34
N LYS A 369 -13.70 -10.49 -14.27
CA LYS A 369 -14.38 -11.68 -14.80
C LYS A 369 -14.20 -11.73 -16.33
N LYS A 370 -13.80 -12.86 -16.90
CA LYS A 370 -13.77 -12.98 -18.38
C LYS A 370 -15.21 -13.05 -18.88
N ASN A 371 -15.51 -12.27 -19.91
CA ASN A 371 -16.80 -12.33 -20.61
C ASN A 371 -16.94 -13.61 -21.43
#